data_AF-A0A832CLJ3-F1
#
_entry.id   AF-A0A832CLJ3-F1
#
_cell.length_a   1.000
_cell.length_b   1.000
_cell.length_c   1.000
_cell.angle_alpha   90.00
_cell.angle_beta   90.00
_cell.angle_gamma   90.00
#
_symmetry.space_group_name_H-M   'P 1'
#
loop_
_entity.id
_entity.type
_entity.pdbx_description
1 polymer ?
#
loop_
_entity_poly.entity_id
_entity_poly.type
_entity_poly.pdbx_seq_one_letter_code
_entity_poly.pdbx_strand_id
1 'polypeptide(L)'
;MKVSFKVIQREDYTVVHFDLEGVLEPRDLQSVKPPAVNLAKGVVLSGRGPIWLYGFLVHHYHPAKFVAVYDPRIGAVVVETHTP
;
A
#
# COMPACT_ATOMS: atom_id res chain seq x y z
N MET A 1 3.70 -13.08 11.02
CA MET A 1 2.43 -12.66 10.39
C MET A 1 2.72 -12.73 8.91
N LYS A 2 1.91 -13.37 8.05
CA LYS A 2 2.35 -13.67 6.67
C LYS A 2 2.72 -12.42 5.83
N VAL A 3 2.30 -11.25 6.27
CA VAL A 3 2.69 -9.94 5.74
C VAL A 3 3.33 -9.13 6.86
N SER A 4 4.47 -8.49 6.59
CA SER A 4 5.06 -7.46 7.44
C SER A 4 5.09 -6.11 6.70
N PHE A 5 5.10 -5.01 7.44
CA PHE A 5 5.06 -3.66 6.87
C PHE A 5 6.21 -2.80 7.38
N LYS A 6 6.78 -2.01 6.47
CA LYS A 6 7.71 -0.91 6.79
C LYS A 6 7.12 0.40 6.27
N VAL A 7 7.00 1.37 7.17
CA VAL A 7 6.45 2.69 6.86
C VAL A 7 7.57 3.71 6.77
N ILE A 8 7.60 4.46 5.67
CA ILE A 8 8.59 5.50 5.43
C ILE A 8 7.85 6.80 5.14
N GLN A 9 7.91 7.73 6.10
CA GLN A 9 7.26 9.03 5.96
C GLN A 9 8.08 9.96 5.07
N ARG A 10 7.38 10.75 4.24
CA ARG A 10 7.91 11.85 3.44
C ARG A 10 7.08 13.11 3.69
N GLU A 11 7.49 14.20 3.05
CA GLU A 11 6.80 15.49 3.15
C GLU A 11 5.36 15.40 2.66
N ASP A 12 5.14 14.95 1.42
CA ASP A 12 3.79 14.93 0.80
C ASP A 12 3.10 13.58 0.78
N TYR A 13 3.83 12.51 1.08
CA TYR A 13 3.31 11.14 1.02
C TYR A 13 3.96 10.22 2.05
N THR A 14 3.42 9.01 2.19
CA THR A 14 3.98 7.94 3.00
C THR A 14 4.16 6.70 2.12
N VAL A 15 5.35 6.09 2.14
CA VAL A 15 5.57 4.79 1.52
C VAL A 15 5.19 3.70 2.51
N VAL A 16 4.28 2.82 2.12
CA VAL A 16 3.94 1.59 2.81
C VAL A 16 4.55 0.44 2.01
N HIS A 17 5.69 -0.06 2.50
CA HIS A 17 6.35 -1.24 1.95
C HIS A 17 5.83 -2.49 2.66
N PHE A 18 5.48 -3.53 1.90
CA PHE A 18 5.11 -4.81 2.46
C PHE A 18 6.04 -5.93 1.98
N ASP A 19 6.36 -6.84 2.89
CA ASP A 19 7.11 -8.06 2.62
C ASP A 19 6.27 -9.29 3.01
N LEU A 20 6.40 -10.35 2.23
CA LEU A 20 5.71 -11.62 2.48
C LEU A 20 6.70 -12.62 3.12
N GLU A 21 6.35 -13.14 4.30
CA GLU A 21 7.13 -14.17 5.00
C GLU A 21 6.88 -15.59 4.44
N GLY A 22 5.95 -15.74 3.50
CA GLY A 22 5.57 -17.00 2.88
C GLY A 22 4.43 -16.85 1.87
N VAL A 23 3.81 -17.96 1.49
CA VAL A 23 2.66 -17.95 0.57
C VAL A 23 1.44 -17.37 1.28
N LEU A 24 0.91 -16.28 0.72
CA LEU A 24 -0.31 -15.63 1.17
C LEU A 24 -1.51 -16.18 0.38
N GLU A 25 -2.55 -16.59 1.08
CA GLU A 25 -3.83 -17.01 0.50
C GLU A 25 -4.88 -15.90 0.69
N PRO A 26 -5.91 -15.79 -0.17
CA PRO A 26 -6.93 -14.74 -0.04
C PRO A 26 -7.63 -14.69 1.32
N ARG A 27 -7.85 -15.84 1.97
CA ARG A 27 -8.43 -15.93 3.32
C ARG A 27 -7.58 -15.23 4.40
N ASP A 28 -6.27 -15.13 4.18
CA ASP A 28 -5.36 -14.49 5.13
C ASP A 28 -5.59 -12.97 5.21
N LEU A 29 -6.22 -12.34 4.21
CA LEU A 29 -6.52 -10.89 4.21
C LEU A 29 -7.31 -10.44 5.44
N GLN A 30 -8.16 -11.31 6.01
CA GLN A 30 -8.91 -11.02 7.23
C GLN A 30 -8.02 -10.73 8.44
N SER A 31 -6.78 -11.23 8.41
CA SER A 31 -5.79 -11.07 9.47
C SER A 31 -4.77 -9.96 9.17
N VAL A 32 -4.72 -9.44 7.94
CA VAL A 32 -3.78 -8.40 7.54
C VAL A 32 -4.23 -7.08 8.18
N LYS A 33 -3.32 -6.45 8.91
CA LYS A 33 -3.54 -5.13 9.54
C LYS A 33 -2.60 -4.10 8.89
N PRO A 34 -3.05 -3.38 7.85
CA PRO A 34 -2.24 -2.31 7.27
C PRO A 34 -1.92 -1.24 8.33
N PRO A 35 -0.73 -0.64 8.30
CA PRO A 35 -0.34 0.37 9.28
C PRO A 35 -1.15 1.66 9.12
N ALA A 36 -1.44 2.34 10.24
CA ALA A 36 -2.00 3.68 10.21
C ALA A 36 -0.98 4.69 9.63
N VAL A 37 -1.45 5.55 8.74
CA VAL A 37 -0.65 6.61 8.10
C VAL A 37 -1.41 7.94 8.13
N ASN A 38 -0.73 9.05 7.88
CA ASN A 38 -1.40 10.35 7.75
C ASN A 38 -2.16 10.42 6.42
N LEU A 39 -3.49 10.27 6.47
CA LEU A 39 -4.36 10.29 5.28
C LEU A 39 -4.55 11.70 4.68
N ALA A 40 -4.09 12.76 5.35
CA ALA A 40 -4.01 14.09 4.73
C ALA A 40 -2.84 14.22 3.71
N LYS A 41 -2.10 13.13 3.49
CA LYS A 41 -1.00 12.98 2.53
C LYS A 41 -1.31 11.87 1.52
N GLY A 42 -0.46 11.71 0.51
CA GLY A 42 -0.53 10.56 -0.39
C GLY A 42 0.01 9.28 0.24
N VAL A 43 -0.35 8.12 -0.32
CA VAL A 43 0.19 6.81 0.05
C VAL A 43 0.79 6.14 -1.18
N VAL A 44 2.02 5.64 -1.04
CA VAL A 44 2.69 4.84 -2.07
C VAL A 44 2.85 3.40 -1.57
N LEU A 45 2.20 2.46 -2.23
CA LEU A 45 2.28 1.04 -1.95
C LEU A 45 3.47 0.43 -2.69
N SER A 46 4.31 -0.32 -2.00
CA SER A 46 5.44 -1.04 -2.59
C SER A 46 5.61 -2.40 -1.93
N GLY A 47 6.20 -3.35 -2.64
CA GLY A 47 6.36 -4.72 -2.15
C GLY A 47 6.37 -5.70 -3.31
N ARG A 48 6.50 -7.00 -3.03
CA ARG A 48 6.24 -8.06 -4.00
C ARG A 48 5.12 -8.92 -3.47
N GLY A 49 4.03 -9.03 -4.21
CA GLY A 49 2.88 -9.80 -3.78
C GLY A 49 1.85 -9.98 -4.89
N PRO A 50 0.81 -10.76 -4.62
CA PRO A 50 -0.25 -11.00 -5.57
C PRO A 50 -1.07 -9.74 -5.81
N ILE A 51 -1.65 -9.61 -7.01
CA ILE A 51 -2.43 -8.44 -7.45
C ILE A 51 -3.58 -8.12 -6.48
N TRP A 52 -4.25 -9.13 -5.94
CA TRP A 52 -5.37 -8.93 -5.01
C TRP A 52 -4.95 -8.32 -3.67
N LEU A 53 -3.68 -8.47 -3.24
CA LEU A 53 -3.18 -7.80 -2.04
C LEU A 53 -3.05 -6.30 -2.30
N TYR A 54 -2.59 -5.91 -3.48
CA TYR A 54 -2.62 -4.50 -3.90
C TYR A 54 -4.05 -3.97 -3.94
N GLY A 55 -5.01 -4.70 -4.53
CA GLY A 55 -6.42 -4.27 -4.54
C GLY A 55 -6.97 -4.02 -3.13
N PHE A 56 -6.69 -4.92 -2.18
CA PHE A 56 -7.04 -4.75 -0.77
C PHE A 56 -6.40 -3.51 -0.14
N LEU A 57 -5.09 -3.31 -0.33
CA LEU A 57 -4.36 -2.18 0.26
C LEU A 57 -4.74 -0.84 -0.37
N VAL A 58 -4.95 -0.82 -1.69
CA VAL A 58 -5.42 0.37 -2.43
C VAL A 58 -6.75 0.82 -1.84
N HIS A 59 -7.72 -0.10 -1.75
CA HIS A 59 -9.01 0.23 -1.14
C HIS A 59 -8.90 0.62 0.34
N HIS A 60 -8.02 0.00 1.12
CA HIS A 60 -7.82 0.38 2.52
C HIS A 60 -7.35 1.84 2.67
N TYR A 61 -6.46 2.30 1.78
CA TYR A 61 -5.92 3.66 1.82
C TYR A 61 -6.66 4.66 0.92
N HIS A 62 -7.82 4.30 0.34
CA HIS A 62 -8.59 5.20 -0.51
C HIS A 62 -8.89 6.58 0.09
N PRO A 63 -9.04 6.80 1.42
CA PRO A 63 -9.28 8.14 1.94
C PRO A 63 -8.06 9.07 1.89
N ALA A 64 -6.88 8.57 1.49
CA ALA A 64 -5.69 9.39 1.30
C ALA A 64 -5.87 10.41 0.15
N LYS A 65 -5.02 11.45 0.11
CA LYS A 65 -5.02 12.42 -1.00
C LYS A 65 -4.87 11.74 -2.37
N PHE A 66 -3.97 10.77 -2.44
CA PHE A 66 -3.83 9.85 -3.56
C PHE A 66 -3.28 8.51 -3.07
N VAL A 67 -3.54 7.46 -3.82
CA VAL A 67 -2.87 6.17 -3.68
C VAL A 67 -2.11 5.88 -4.95
N ALA A 68 -0.84 5.49 -4.81
CA ALA A 68 0.02 5.09 -5.92
C ALA A 68 0.62 3.71 -5.67
N VAL A 69 0.83 2.95 -6.75
CA VAL A 69 1.50 1.65 -6.72
C VAL A 69 2.89 1.80 -7.35
N TYR A 70 3.92 1.37 -6.62
CA TYR A 70 5.29 1.40 -7.10
C TYR A 70 5.54 0.31 -8.13
N ASP A 71 5.95 0.73 -9.34
CA ASP A 71 6.50 -0.11 -10.39
C ASP A 71 8.01 0.18 -10.52
N PRO A 72 8.90 -0.82 -10.35
CA PRO A 72 10.34 -0.61 -10.44
C PRO A 72 10.85 -0.01 -11.77
N ARG A 73 10.06 -0.06 -12.84
CA ARG A 73 10.44 0.43 -14.18
C ARG A 73 10.15 1.91 -14.37
N ILE A 74 9.13 2.44 -13.70
CA ILE A 74 8.58 3.78 -13.96
C ILE A 74 8.31 4.61 -12.70
N GLY A 75 8.48 4.03 -11.50
CA GLY A 75 8.20 4.69 -10.24
C GLY A 75 6.78 4.48 -9.74
N ALA A 76 6.29 5.39 -8.90
CA ALA A 76 4.97 5.29 -8.30
C ALA A 76 3.89 5.80 -9.27
N VAL A 77 2.98 4.92 -9.69
CA VAL A 77 1.85 5.24 -10.57
C VAL A 77 0.61 5.51 -9.73
N VAL A 78 0.04 6.71 -9.83
CA VAL A 78 -1.21 7.05 -9.14
C VAL A 78 -2.37 6.24 -9.72
N VAL A 79 -3.12 5.56 -8.85
CA VAL A 79 -4.27 4.72 -9.22
C VAL A 79 -5.60 5.25 -8.68
N GLU A 80 -5.56 6.07 -7.64
CA GLU A 80 -6.70 6.77 -7.04
C GLU A 80 -6.26 8.18 -6.62
N THR A 81 -7.09 9.21 -6.83
CA THR A 81 -6.79 10.58 -6.40
C THR A 81 -8.05 11.34 -5.98
N HIS A 82 -7.93 12.10 -4.90
CA HIS A 82 -8.90 13.09 -4.43
C HIS A 82 -8.35 14.53 -4.55
N THR A 83 -7.20 14.68 -5.20
CA THR A 83 -6.57 15.95 -5.49
C THR A 83 -6.56 16.21 -7.00
N PRO A 84 -6.88 17.44 -7.45
CA PRO A 84 -6.85 17.83 -8.86
C PRO A 84 -5.50 17.64 -9.55
#